data_AF-A0A0N8GFA0-F1
#
_entry.id   AF-A0A0N8GFA0-F1
#
_cell.length_a   1.000
_cell.length_b   1.000
_cell.length_c   1.000
_cell.angle_alpha   90.00
_cell.angle_beta   90.00
_cell.angle_gamma   90.00
#
_symmetry.space_group_name_H-M   'P 1'
#
loop_
_entity.id
_entity.type
_entity.pdbx_description
1 polymer ?
#
loop_
_entity_poly.entity_id
_entity_poly.type
_entity_poly.pdbx_seq_one_letter_code
_entity_poly.pdbx_strand_id
1 'polypeptide(L)'
;MPKWLEWQGQGVSSGWRFLVHQRDGLGARLSSLINALALARRAGGTVELDWPPMTAGDPDTHAMGPVTEIFAPAFLERHRGPGAPKGLSGVAELGAVRDAIQSGRAPPQGVVAVRAHWRPIGHELPQFWTAQEYRALCRAAFDAIEFVPALEAARRKAAALPLPARAVGVHLRAGDVIYGDYRTDARMVTKAISYPVAEAIVVQERAARHAVILFGEDRAFMSHLAKRHAARPISDTVDLAGMSKLERAIFEITLMTRLHRLHAGQSAFAGTAALAGPVQLAPSNGGLEPDEIVSLIRTRLAAEAAAREVAISGRQTAFACRVALRFDRLSTAAKLEPGERLALIDLALRHDAFNARLHIVRAAHGYAEADPEAADAALAQAAVVAPSKELRVIFRDAIQGQGDAAGPDLRAGLEAAAAAGRPMAAFVLAVLDTEKDRVLAASRAQVYLAGRPAHLACLDPHVGALAGTGQAPVE
;
A
#
# COMPACT_ATOMS: atom_id res chain seq x y z
N MET A 1 -21.64 11.29 29.20
CA MET A 1 -20.93 10.01 29.38
C MET A 1 -20.64 9.42 28.01
N PRO A 2 -19.42 8.91 27.75
CA PRO A 2 -19.15 8.25 26.48
C PRO A 2 -19.95 6.94 26.37
N LYS A 3 -20.53 6.68 25.18
CA LYS A 3 -21.49 5.60 24.90
C LYS A 3 -20.98 4.17 25.20
N TRP A 4 -19.69 3.98 25.50
CA TRP A 4 -19.14 2.67 25.85
C TRP A 4 -19.46 2.22 27.30
N LEU A 5 -19.99 3.11 28.15
CA LEU A 5 -20.36 2.82 29.53
C LEU A 5 -21.73 2.11 29.72
N GLU A 6 -22.58 2.05 28.69
CA GLU A 6 -23.95 1.51 28.82
C GLU A 6 -24.04 -0.02 28.63
N TRP A 7 -22.92 -0.72 28.45
CA TRP A 7 -22.88 -2.15 28.09
C TRP A 7 -22.61 -3.08 29.29
N GLN A 8 -23.32 -2.87 30.41
CA GLN A 8 -23.09 -3.56 31.70
C GLN A 8 -23.96 -4.81 31.97
N GLY A 9 -24.52 -5.46 30.94
CA GLY A 9 -25.38 -6.63 31.13
C GLY A 9 -24.80 -7.93 30.55
N GLN A 10 -24.60 -8.93 31.40
CA GLN A 10 -24.34 -10.37 31.13
C GLN A 10 -22.88 -10.85 31.23
N GLY A 11 -22.51 -11.35 32.42
CA GLY A 11 -21.62 -12.52 32.60
C GLY A 11 -20.18 -12.48 32.08
N VAL A 12 -19.63 -11.34 31.69
CA VAL A 12 -18.26 -11.25 31.17
C VAL A 12 -17.24 -11.31 32.32
N SER A 13 -16.27 -12.24 32.23
CA SER A 13 -15.12 -12.30 33.12
C SER A 13 -14.43 -10.93 33.21
N SER A 14 -14.14 -10.45 34.42
CA SER A 14 -13.42 -9.21 34.66
C SER A 14 -12.00 -9.28 34.04
N GLY A 15 -11.81 -8.71 32.85
CA GLY A 15 -10.52 -8.75 32.15
C GLY A 15 -10.51 -7.92 30.86
N TRP A 16 -9.32 -7.61 30.36
CA TRP A 16 -9.14 -6.90 29.10
C TRP A 16 -9.62 -7.76 27.91
N ARG A 17 -10.27 -7.16 26.92
CA ARG A 17 -10.68 -7.82 25.66
C ARG A 17 -10.07 -7.07 24.48
N PHE A 18 -9.16 -7.69 23.74
CA PHE A 18 -8.47 -7.08 22.60
C PHE A 18 -9.13 -7.50 21.29
N LEU A 19 -9.72 -6.53 20.57
CA LEU A 19 -10.46 -6.80 19.34
C LEU A 19 -9.57 -6.64 18.10
N VAL A 20 -9.42 -7.72 17.34
CA VAL A 20 -8.79 -7.68 16.02
C VAL A 20 -9.84 -7.24 15.02
N HIS A 21 -9.98 -5.92 14.76
CA HIS A 21 -10.87 -5.37 13.72
C HIS A 21 -10.05 -4.65 12.64
N GLN A 22 -9.60 -5.37 11.62
CA GLN A 22 -8.82 -4.82 10.52
C GLN A 22 -9.49 -5.14 9.18
N ARG A 23 -9.64 -4.12 8.33
CA ARG A 23 -10.35 -4.21 7.04
C ARG A 23 -9.42 -4.24 5.82
N ASP A 24 -8.12 -4.35 6.07
CA ASP A 24 -7.05 -4.41 5.08
C ASP A 24 -6.72 -5.89 4.75
N GLY A 25 -5.72 -6.15 3.92
CA GLY A 25 -5.28 -7.49 3.52
C GLY A 25 -4.69 -8.34 4.65
N LEU A 26 -4.46 -9.62 4.37
CA LEU A 26 -4.07 -10.64 5.35
C LEU A 26 -2.88 -10.24 6.22
N GLY A 27 -1.80 -9.69 5.67
CA GLY A 27 -0.64 -9.27 6.47
C GLY A 27 -1.01 -8.24 7.54
N ALA A 28 -1.81 -7.23 7.18
CA ALA A 28 -2.21 -6.22 8.16
C ALA A 28 -3.09 -6.82 9.27
N ARG A 29 -3.96 -7.77 8.92
CA ARG A 29 -4.81 -8.49 9.88
C ARG A 29 -4.00 -9.42 10.79
N LEU A 30 -3.01 -10.12 10.25
CA LEU A 30 -2.10 -10.96 11.03
C LEU A 30 -1.25 -10.11 11.98
N SER A 31 -0.72 -8.96 11.55
CA SER A 31 -0.02 -8.04 12.45
C SER A 31 -0.93 -7.55 13.58
N SER A 32 -2.18 -7.21 13.27
CA SER A 32 -3.19 -6.86 14.28
C SER A 32 -3.44 -8.02 15.26
N LEU A 33 -3.58 -9.26 14.77
CA LEU A 33 -3.76 -10.44 15.62
C LEU A 33 -2.54 -10.71 16.52
N ILE A 34 -1.34 -10.65 15.97
CA ILE A 34 -0.08 -10.81 16.73
C ILE A 34 -0.01 -9.79 17.86
N ASN A 35 -0.32 -8.52 17.57
CA ASN A 35 -0.34 -7.45 18.56
C ASN A 35 -1.40 -7.68 19.64
N ALA A 36 -2.61 -8.10 19.26
CA ALA A 36 -3.67 -8.40 20.21
C ALA A 36 -3.28 -9.57 21.14
N LEU A 37 -2.69 -10.64 20.60
CA LEU A 37 -2.21 -11.79 21.38
C LEU A 37 -1.08 -11.40 22.34
N ALA A 38 -0.12 -10.57 21.89
CA ALA A 38 0.96 -10.08 22.74
C ALA A 38 0.42 -9.19 23.89
N LEU A 39 -0.53 -8.30 23.59
CA LEU A 39 -1.20 -7.46 24.58
C LEU A 39 -2.01 -8.28 25.58
N ALA A 40 -2.83 -9.21 25.10
CA ALA A 40 -3.62 -10.11 25.94
C ALA A 40 -2.75 -10.87 26.92
N ARG A 41 -1.61 -11.40 26.45
CA ARG A 41 -0.65 -12.10 27.29
C ARG A 41 -0.02 -11.18 28.35
N ARG A 42 0.29 -9.94 28.01
CA ARG A 42 0.90 -8.97 28.93
C ARG A 42 -0.09 -8.44 29.96
N ALA A 43 -1.33 -8.18 29.55
CA ALA A 43 -2.35 -7.52 30.35
C ALA A 43 -3.28 -8.49 31.08
N GLY A 44 -3.13 -9.81 30.89
CA GLY A 44 -4.03 -10.82 31.44
C GLY A 44 -5.44 -10.72 30.84
N GLY A 45 -5.53 -10.52 29.53
CA GLY A 45 -6.78 -10.37 28.79
C GLY A 45 -7.08 -11.51 27.81
N THR A 46 -8.16 -11.35 27.06
CA THR A 46 -8.56 -12.24 25.96
C THR A 46 -8.45 -11.54 24.61
N VAL A 47 -8.35 -12.31 23.54
CA VAL A 47 -8.37 -11.82 22.16
C VAL A 47 -9.65 -12.25 21.49
N GLU A 48 -10.27 -11.31 20.78
CA GLU A 48 -11.45 -11.56 19.97
C GLU A 48 -11.20 -11.22 18.50
N LEU A 49 -11.63 -12.11 17.62
CA LEU A 49 -11.56 -11.91 16.19
C LEU A 49 -12.84 -11.24 15.69
N ASP A 50 -12.69 -10.06 15.10
CA ASP A 50 -13.71 -9.47 14.25
C ASP A 50 -13.14 -9.37 12.83
N TRP A 51 -13.66 -10.19 11.93
CA TRP A 51 -13.10 -10.35 10.59
C TRP A 51 -14.02 -9.71 9.54
N PRO A 52 -14.16 -8.37 9.53
CA PRO A 52 -15.08 -7.69 8.63
C PRO A 52 -14.65 -7.90 7.16
N PRO A 53 -15.59 -7.77 6.21
CA PRO A 53 -15.24 -7.72 4.80
C PRO A 53 -14.27 -6.56 4.51
N MET A 54 -13.49 -6.69 3.45
CA MET A 54 -12.56 -5.65 3.02
C MET A 54 -13.33 -4.39 2.58
N THR A 55 -12.91 -3.20 3.02
CA THR A 55 -13.64 -1.95 2.73
C THR A 55 -13.39 -1.37 1.36
N ALA A 56 -12.25 -1.68 0.74
CA ALA A 56 -11.81 -1.13 -0.53
C ALA A 56 -10.72 -2.03 -1.13
N GLY A 57 -10.65 -2.07 -2.46
CA GLY A 57 -9.70 -2.87 -3.22
C GLY A 57 -10.35 -4.07 -3.90
N ASP A 58 -9.73 -4.52 -4.99
CA ASP A 58 -10.14 -5.73 -5.70
C ASP A 58 -9.88 -6.95 -4.79
N PRO A 59 -10.91 -7.69 -4.36
CA PRO A 59 -10.74 -8.90 -3.55
C PRO A 59 -9.81 -9.92 -4.22
N ASP A 60 -9.65 -9.88 -5.55
CA ASP A 60 -8.73 -10.76 -6.26
C ASP A 60 -7.26 -10.39 -6.09
N THR A 61 -6.95 -9.15 -5.74
CA THR A 61 -5.56 -8.69 -5.57
C THR A 61 -5.01 -8.91 -4.15
N HIS A 62 -5.90 -9.18 -3.19
CA HIS A 62 -5.54 -9.39 -1.80
C HIS A 62 -5.72 -10.87 -1.46
N ALA A 63 -4.73 -11.49 -0.82
CA ALA A 63 -4.89 -12.86 -0.31
C ALA A 63 -5.87 -12.83 0.88
N MET A 64 -7.17 -12.86 0.59
CA MET A 64 -8.25 -12.74 1.56
C MET A 64 -9.26 -13.84 1.33
N GLY A 65 -9.68 -14.49 2.42
CA GLY A 65 -10.77 -15.45 2.44
C GLY A 65 -11.62 -15.25 3.70
N PRO A 66 -12.77 -15.94 3.81
CA PRO A 66 -13.52 -16.02 5.04
C PRO A 66 -12.63 -16.55 6.18
N VAL A 67 -12.93 -16.13 7.40
CA VAL A 67 -12.12 -16.46 8.59
C VAL A 67 -11.96 -17.97 8.81
N THR A 68 -12.95 -18.76 8.36
CA THR A 68 -13.00 -20.23 8.41
C THR A 68 -12.06 -20.92 7.42
N GLU A 69 -11.59 -20.22 6.38
CA GLU A 69 -10.55 -20.71 5.46
C GLU A 69 -9.14 -20.39 5.95
N ILE A 70 -9.01 -19.58 7.01
CA ILE A 70 -7.72 -19.12 7.52
C ILE A 70 -7.37 -19.85 8.81
N PHE A 71 -8.29 -19.86 9.77
CA PHE A 71 -8.01 -20.37 11.11
C PHE A 71 -8.71 -21.71 11.38
N ALA A 72 -8.06 -22.55 12.17
CA ALA A 72 -8.64 -23.81 12.61
C ALA A 72 -9.93 -23.56 13.43
N PRO A 73 -10.92 -24.47 13.38
CA PRO A 73 -12.16 -24.33 14.13
C PRO A 73 -11.95 -24.11 15.64
N ALA A 74 -11.01 -24.83 16.25
CA ALA A 74 -10.69 -24.68 17.67
C ALA A 74 -10.12 -23.28 18.01
N PHE A 75 -9.34 -22.70 17.10
CA PHE A 75 -8.85 -21.33 17.25
C PHE A 75 -10.01 -20.33 17.25
N LEU A 76 -10.94 -20.50 16.31
CA LEU A 76 -12.10 -19.63 16.18
C LEU A 76 -13.02 -19.72 17.39
N GLU A 77 -13.28 -20.90 17.92
CA GLU A 77 -14.10 -21.05 19.14
C GLU A 77 -13.46 -20.36 20.36
N ARG A 78 -12.13 -20.43 20.51
CA ARG A 78 -11.41 -19.74 21.61
C ARG A 78 -11.38 -18.23 21.48
N HIS A 79 -11.41 -17.71 20.24
CA HIS A 79 -11.30 -16.28 19.95
C HIS A 79 -12.61 -15.67 19.43
N ARG A 80 -13.72 -16.39 19.54
CA ARG A 80 -15.06 -15.89 19.21
C ARG A 80 -15.49 -14.91 20.30
N GLY A 81 -15.98 -13.75 19.85
CA GLY A 81 -16.60 -12.76 20.72
C GLY A 81 -17.90 -12.24 20.10
N PRO A 82 -18.64 -11.39 20.83
CA PRO A 82 -19.84 -10.70 20.31
C PRO A 82 -19.55 -9.72 19.16
N GLY A 83 -18.28 -9.55 18.76
CA GLY A 83 -17.84 -8.66 17.68
C GLY A 83 -17.67 -7.20 18.13
N ALA A 84 -17.31 -6.32 17.20
CA ALA A 84 -17.26 -4.89 17.46
C ALA A 84 -18.65 -4.36 17.88
N PRO A 85 -18.79 -3.68 19.05
CA PRO A 85 -19.98 -2.89 19.34
C PRO A 85 -20.36 -1.96 18.18
N LYS A 86 -21.67 -1.90 17.87
CA LYS A 86 -22.21 -0.96 16.89
C LYS A 86 -21.84 0.47 17.30
N GLY A 87 -21.20 1.22 16.41
CA GLY A 87 -20.75 2.58 16.72
C GLY A 87 -19.33 2.65 17.30
N LEU A 88 -18.50 1.63 17.11
CA LEU A 88 -17.04 1.73 17.16
C LEU A 88 -16.51 2.65 16.04
N SER A 89 -16.93 3.93 16.07
CA SER A 89 -16.26 5.04 15.41
C SER A 89 -15.12 5.59 16.27
N GLY A 90 -14.86 4.98 17.43
CA GLY A 90 -13.80 5.31 18.36
C GLY A 90 -13.24 4.03 18.95
N VAL A 91 -12.22 3.49 18.28
CA VAL A 91 -11.23 2.60 18.91
C VAL A 91 -10.77 3.30 20.18
N ALA A 92 -10.79 2.63 21.34
CA ALA A 92 -10.10 3.18 22.48
C ALA A 92 -8.65 3.39 22.05
N GLU A 93 -8.21 4.64 22.00
CA GLU A 93 -6.84 4.97 21.60
C GLU A 93 -5.90 4.13 22.43
N LEU A 94 -4.82 3.63 21.83
CA LEU A 94 -3.79 2.88 22.55
C LEU A 94 -3.34 3.60 23.84
N GLY A 95 -3.47 4.94 23.87
CA GLY A 95 -3.31 5.78 25.05
C GLY A 95 -4.20 5.41 26.25
N ALA A 96 -5.48 5.06 26.06
CA ALA A 96 -6.34 4.66 27.17
C ALA A 96 -5.89 3.32 27.79
N VAL A 97 -5.43 2.37 26.95
CA VAL A 97 -4.85 1.09 27.42
C VAL A 97 -3.54 1.32 28.14
N ARG A 98 -2.69 2.17 27.56
CA ARG A 98 -1.43 2.61 28.16
C ARG A 98 -1.68 3.17 29.56
N ASP A 99 -2.56 4.14 29.68
CA ASP A 99 -2.79 4.87 30.94
C ASP A 99 -3.42 3.95 31.99
N ALA A 100 -4.34 3.08 31.61
CA ALA A 100 -4.96 2.12 32.52
C ALA A 100 -3.95 1.10 33.06
N ILE A 101 -3.14 0.48 32.19
CA ILE A 101 -2.16 -0.50 32.66
C ILE A 101 -1.05 0.18 33.48
N GLN A 102 -0.60 1.38 33.10
CA GLN A 102 0.39 2.14 33.88
C GLN A 102 -0.11 2.53 35.27
N SER A 103 -1.39 2.85 35.40
CA SER A 103 -1.98 3.24 36.69
C SER A 103 -2.44 2.06 37.53
N GLY A 104 -2.20 0.80 37.09
CA GLY A 104 -2.72 -0.40 37.76
C GLY A 104 -4.24 -0.42 37.87
N ARG A 105 -4.94 0.43 37.10
CA ARG A 105 -6.39 0.49 37.10
C ARG A 105 -6.91 -0.72 36.35
N ALA A 106 -7.95 -1.34 36.92
CA ALA A 106 -8.74 -2.30 36.17
C ALA A 106 -9.18 -1.64 34.86
N PRO A 107 -9.26 -2.39 33.75
CA PRO A 107 -9.87 -1.87 32.54
C PRO A 107 -11.23 -1.26 32.91
N PRO A 108 -11.61 -0.12 32.33
CA PRO A 108 -12.98 0.35 32.45
C PRO A 108 -13.91 -0.84 32.16
N GLN A 109 -14.91 -1.10 33.00
CA GLN A 109 -15.86 -2.17 32.75
C GLN A 109 -16.49 -1.96 31.36
N GLY A 110 -16.11 -2.78 30.39
CA GLY A 110 -16.47 -2.56 29.00
C GLY A 110 -15.34 -2.89 28.04
N VAL A 111 -15.73 -3.28 26.83
CA VAL A 111 -14.84 -3.70 25.74
C VAL A 111 -13.86 -2.60 25.36
N VAL A 112 -12.56 -2.81 25.59
CA VAL A 112 -11.54 -1.97 24.96
C VAL A 112 -11.14 -2.63 23.65
N ALA A 113 -11.98 -2.43 22.63
CA ALA A 113 -11.61 -2.74 21.26
C ALA A 113 -10.48 -1.81 20.83
N VAL A 114 -9.24 -2.15 21.20
CA VAL A 114 -8.05 -1.60 20.56
C VAL A 114 -8.01 -2.23 19.19
N ARG A 115 -8.29 -1.44 18.14
CA ARG A 115 -7.91 -1.85 16.79
C ARG A 115 -6.40 -2.00 16.82
N ALA A 116 -5.94 -3.23 17.00
CA ALA A 116 -4.52 -3.53 17.04
C ALA A 116 -3.91 -2.93 15.79
N HIS A 117 -3.04 -1.93 15.96
CA HIS A 117 -2.41 -1.28 14.83
C HIS A 117 -1.65 -2.34 14.05
N TRP A 118 -1.65 -2.25 12.73
CA TRP A 118 -0.81 -3.11 11.90
C TRP A 118 0.68 -2.78 12.10
N ARG A 119 0.97 -1.61 12.72
CA ARG A 119 2.31 -1.19 13.13
C ARG A 119 2.73 -1.86 14.44
N PRO A 120 4.03 -2.05 14.68
CA PRO A 120 4.53 -2.58 15.94
C PRO A 120 4.19 -1.66 17.11
N ILE A 121 3.30 -2.11 18.01
CA ILE A 121 2.86 -1.33 19.19
C ILE A 121 3.97 -1.16 20.23
N GLY A 122 5.05 -1.95 20.17
CA GLY A 122 6.19 -1.82 21.09
C GLY A 122 6.86 -0.44 21.03
N HIS A 123 6.78 0.26 19.89
CA HIS A 123 7.27 1.65 19.77
C HIS A 123 6.31 2.68 20.39
N GLU A 124 5.02 2.36 20.44
CA GLU A 124 3.99 3.22 21.04
C GLU A 124 3.91 3.02 22.57
N LEU A 125 4.39 1.87 23.04
CA LEU A 125 4.37 1.42 24.43
C LEU A 125 5.77 0.97 24.92
N PRO A 126 6.85 1.76 24.74
CA PRO A 126 8.22 1.35 25.08
C PRO A 126 8.44 1.09 26.57
N GLN A 127 7.55 1.56 27.43
CA GLN A 127 7.57 1.32 28.88
C GLN A 127 7.02 -0.05 29.28
N PHE A 128 6.32 -0.75 28.38
CA PHE A 128 5.72 -2.06 28.67
C PHE A 128 6.66 -3.22 28.43
N TRP A 129 7.56 -3.03 27.47
CA TRP A 129 8.49 -4.02 26.97
C TRP A 129 9.75 -3.33 26.46
N THR A 130 10.88 -3.96 26.69
CA THR A 130 12.05 -3.76 25.83
C THR A 130 11.73 -4.22 24.40
N ALA A 131 12.47 -3.72 23.41
CA ALA A 131 12.32 -4.15 22.03
C ALA A 131 12.53 -5.67 21.87
N GLN A 132 13.40 -6.28 22.67
CA GLN A 132 13.66 -7.73 22.65
C GLN A 132 12.48 -8.53 23.21
N GLU A 133 11.93 -8.13 24.37
CA GLU A 133 10.77 -8.79 24.97
C GLU A 133 9.55 -8.73 24.06
N TYR A 134 9.28 -7.56 23.47
CA TYR A 134 8.15 -7.39 22.57
C TYR A 134 8.30 -8.28 21.32
N ARG A 135 9.49 -8.36 20.72
CA ARG A 135 9.74 -9.29 19.60
C ARG A 135 9.55 -10.75 20.00
N ALA A 136 10.01 -11.16 21.17
CA ALA A 136 9.82 -12.52 21.66
C ALA A 136 8.32 -12.85 21.85
N LEU A 137 7.54 -11.91 22.39
CA LEU A 137 6.10 -12.05 22.53
C LEU A 137 5.38 -12.11 21.17
N CYS A 138 5.76 -11.26 20.21
CA CYS A 138 5.18 -11.28 18.87
C CYS A 138 5.47 -12.57 18.12
N ARG A 139 6.70 -13.10 18.23
CA ARG A 139 7.04 -14.42 17.69
C ARG A 139 6.16 -15.51 18.31
N ALA A 140 6.11 -15.57 19.64
CA ALA A 140 5.29 -16.57 20.34
C ALA A 140 3.79 -16.44 19.98
N ALA A 141 3.31 -15.21 19.77
CA ALA A 141 1.95 -14.96 19.31
C ALA A 141 1.71 -15.47 17.89
N PHE A 142 2.65 -15.26 16.96
CA PHE A 142 2.54 -15.80 15.59
C PHE A 142 2.58 -17.33 15.57
N ASP A 143 3.45 -17.94 16.37
CA ASP A 143 3.55 -19.41 16.49
C ASP A 143 2.26 -20.02 17.04
N ALA A 144 1.59 -19.32 17.96
CA ALA A 144 0.32 -19.73 18.59
C ALA A 144 -0.91 -19.60 17.68
N ILE A 145 -0.79 -18.98 16.50
CA ILE A 145 -1.90 -18.94 15.53
C ILE A 145 -2.09 -20.35 14.97
N GLU A 146 -3.28 -20.89 15.15
CA GLU A 146 -3.67 -22.19 14.59
C GLU A 146 -4.39 -21.96 13.26
N PHE A 147 -3.67 -22.20 12.17
CA PHE A 147 -4.22 -22.12 10.83
C PHE A 147 -4.97 -23.41 10.44
N VAL A 148 -5.84 -23.33 9.43
CA VAL A 148 -6.40 -24.54 8.81
C VAL A 148 -5.28 -25.44 8.24
N PRO A 149 -5.52 -26.76 8.07
CA PRO A 149 -4.45 -27.70 7.71
C PRO A 149 -3.63 -27.34 6.46
N ALA A 150 -4.28 -26.79 5.42
CA ALA A 150 -3.62 -26.36 4.19
C ALA A 150 -2.60 -25.22 4.42
N LEU A 151 -3.02 -24.17 5.14
CA LEU A 151 -2.15 -23.06 5.50
C LEU A 151 -1.06 -23.47 6.49
N GLU A 152 -1.35 -24.39 7.41
CA GLU A 152 -0.34 -24.95 8.31
C GLU A 152 0.71 -25.78 7.55
N ALA A 153 0.30 -26.51 6.51
CA ALA A 153 1.23 -27.20 5.62
C ALA A 153 2.13 -26.20 4.88
N ALA A 154 1.57 -25.08 4.40
CA ALA A 154 2.35 -24.00 3.78
C ALA A 154 3.35 -23.37 4.76
N ARG A 155 2.93 -23.09 6.01
CA ARG A 155 3.80 -22.59 7.09
C ARG A 155 4.96 -23.55 7.37
N ARG A 156 4.67 -24.86 7.53
CA ARG A 156 5.70 -25.89 7.76
C ARG A 156 6.65 -26.04 6.57
N LYS A 157 6.13 -26.01 5.33
CA LYS A 157 6.96 -26.05 4.11
C LYS A 157 7.92 -24.86 4.05
N ALA A 158 7.45 -23.66 4.40
CA ALA A 158 8.31 -22.47 4.49
C ALA A 158 9.35 -22.57 5.60
N ALA A 159 8.99 -23.12 6.78
CA ALA A 159 9.93 -23.31 7.88
C ALA A 159 11.03 -24.34 7.59
N ALA A 160 10.69 -25.40 6.84
CA ALA A 160 11.62 -26.46 6.46
C ALA A 160 12.54 -26.09 5.28
N LEU A 161 12.21 -25.06 4.50
CA LEU A 161 13.01 -24.68 3.34
C LEU A 161 14.43 -24.25 3.77
N PRO A 162 15.50 -24.87 3.26
CA PRO A 162 16.86 -24.45 3.58
C PRO A 162 17.12 -23.05 2.99
N LEU A 163 17.60 -22.14 3.83
CA LEU A 163 18.03 -20.81 3.42
C LEU A 163 19.55 -20.70 3.53
N PRO A 164 20.23 -20.05 2.57
CA PRO A 164 21.63 -19.69 2.75
C PRO A 164 21.83 -18.90 4.03
N ALA A 165 22.98 -19.09 4.68
CA ALA A 165 23.35 -18.28 5.83
C ALA A 165 23.30 -16.79 5.46
N ARG A 166 22.66 -15.99 6.32
CA ARG A 166 22.50 -14.55 6.11
C ARG A 166 21.76 -14.15 4.82
N ALA A 167 20.83 -14.98 4.33
CA ALA A 167 20.00 -14.63 3.19
C ALA A 167 19.24 -13.30 3.43
N VAL A 168 19.23 -12.46 2.40
CA VAL A 168 18.53 -11.17 2.36
C VAL A 168 17.34 -11.28 1.41
N GLY A 169 16.18 -10.79 1.84
CA GLY A 169 14.99 -10.69 1.00
C GLY A 169 14.85 -9.30 0.39
N VAL A 170 14.33 -9.24 -0.83
CA VAL A 170 13.79 -8.02 -1.43
C VAL A 170 12.34 -8.29 -1.79
N HIS A 171 11.40 -7.62 -1.13
CA HIS A 171 9.98 -7.76 -1.34
C HIS A 171 9.45 -6.67 -2.28
N LEU A 172 9.21 -7.07 -3.52
CA LEU A 172 8.77 -6.25 -4.64
C LEU A 172 7.24 -6.27 -4.74
N ARG A 173 6.58 -5.46 -3.91
CA ARG A 173 5.14 -5.20 -4.07
C ARG A 173 4.95 -4.47 -5.40
N ALA A 174 4.08 -5.02 -6.25
CA ALA A 174 3.72 -4.40 -7.52
C ALA A 174 2.20 -4.37 -7.66
N GLY A 175 1.59 -5.49 -8.06
CA GLY A 175 0.14 -5.74 -7.99
C GLY A 175 -0.75 -4.54 -8.23
N ASP A 176 -1.65 -4.32 -7.29
CA ASP A 176 -2.54 -3.16 -7.18
C ASP A 176 -1.82 -1.79 -7.14
N VAL A 177 -0.64 -1.71 -6.54
CA VAL A 177 0.13 -0.46 -6.34
C VAL A 177 0.74 0.07 -7.64
N ILE A 178 1.19 -0.80 -8.54
CA ILE A 178 1.85 -0.43 -9.81
C ILE A 178 0.92 -0.70 -10.99
N TYR A 179 0.18 -1.81 -10.97
CA TYR A 179 -0.64 -2.29 -12.08
C TYR A 179 -2.15 -2.13 -11.86
N GLY A 180 -2.62 -1.95 -10.63
CA GLY A 180 -4.05 -1.75 -10.33
C GLY A 180 -4.40 -0.31 -9.95
N ASP A 181 -5.53 -0.15 -9.28
CA ASP A 181 -6.14 1.18 -9.06
C ASP A 181 -5.41 2.04 -8.02
N TYR A 182 -4.71 1.40 -7.08
CA TYR A 182 -3.87 2.09 -6.10
C TYR A 182 -2.68 2.82 -6.71
N ARG A 183 -2.36 2.60 -7.99
CA ARG A 183 -1.37 3.40 -8.71
C ARG A 183 -1.75 4.88 -8.82
N THR A 184 -3.00 5.26 -8.56
CA THR A 184 -3.44 6.67 -8.55
C THR A 184 -3.40 7.30 -7.15
N ASP A 185 -3.13 6.53 -6.09
CA ASP A 185 -3.07 7.03 -4.71
C ASP A 185 -1.67 7.58 -4.39
N ALA A 186 -1.64 8.77 -3.78
CA ALA A 186 -0.42 9.47 -3.35
C ALA A 186 0.42 8.68 -2.35
N ARG A 187 -0.28 7.95 -1.47
CA ARG A 187 0.29 7.26 -0.30
C ARG A 187 0.95 5.95 -0.69
N MET A 188 0.71 5.47 -1.90
CA MET A 188 1.18 4.17 -2.38
C MET A 188 2.60 4.21 -2.93
N VAL A 189 3.16 5.40 -3.17
CA VAL A 189 4.56 5.59 -3.61
C VAL A 189 5.58 4.99 -2.62
N THR A 190 5.24 4.89 -1.33
CA THR A 190 6.09 4.24 -0.31
C THR A 190 5.78 2.77 -0.09
N LYS A 191 4.75 2.22 -0.72
CA LYS A 191 4.34 0.81 -0.55
C LYS A 191 5.19 -0.14 -1.38
N ALA A 192 5.69 0.31 -2.52
CA ALA A 192 6.55 -0.45 -3.42
C ALA A 192 7.95 0.15 -3.48
N ILE A 193 8.93 -0.66 -3.89
CA ILE A 193 10.30 -0.22 -4.20
C ILE A 193 10.33 0.06 -5.71
N SER A 194 10.79 1.24 -6.14
CA SER A 194 10.95 1.51 -7.57
C SER A 194 12.03 0.61 -8.17
N TYR A 195 11.85 0.22 -9.43
CA TYR A 195 12.76 -0.73 -10.06
C TYR A 195 14.25 -0.28 -10.06
N PRO A 196 14.64 1.00 -10.22
CA PRO A 196 16.05 1.40 -10.15
C PRO A 196 16.63 1.23 -8.75
N VAL A 197 15.83 1.54 -7.72
CA VAL A 197 16.23 1.38 -6.32
C VAL A 197 16.33 -0.09 -5.95
N ALA A 198 15.41 -0.93 -6.44
CA ALA A 198 15.49 -2.38 -6.26
C ALA A 198 16.75 -2.98 -6.91
N GLU A 199 17.11 -2.55 -8.14
CA GLU A 199 18.37 -2.94 -8.77
C GLU A 199 19.58 -2.55 -7.91
N ALA A 200 19.62 -1.30 -7.41
CA ALA A 200 20.71 -0.82 -6.56
C ALA A 200 20.83 -1.62 -5.24
N ILE A 201 19.71 -1.90 -4.56
CA ILE A 201 19.66 -2.74 -3.36
C ILE A 201 20.23 -4.14 -3.64
N VAL A 202 19.80 -4.77 -4.74
CA VAL A 202 20.29 -6.11 -5.10
C VAL A 202 21.80 -6.05 -5.34
N VAL A 203 22.30 -5.08 -6.12
CA VAL A 203 23.74 -4.93 -6.39
C VAL A 203 24.53 -4.75 -5.08
N GLN A 204 24.06 -3.87 -4.18
CA GLN A 204 24.70 -3.62 -2.89
C GLN A 204 24.77 -4.88 -2.02
N GLU A 205 23.66 -5.60 -1.88
CA GLU A 205 23.61 -6.82 -1.05
C GLU A 205 24.45 -7.96 -1.65
N ARG A 206 24.53 -8.06 -2.98
CA ARG A 206 25.42 -9.00 -3.67
C ARG A 206 26.89 -8.63 -3.49
N ALA A 207 27.25 -7.34 -3.54
CA ALA A 207 28.60 -6.87 -3.23
C ALA A 207 29.01 -7.21 -1.79
N ALA A 208 28.06 -7.18 -0.85
CA ALA A 208 28.22 -7.65 0.52
C ALA A 208 28.24 -9.19 0.68
N ARG A 209 28.25 -9.93 -0.44
CA ARG A 209 28.26 -11.40 -0.52
C ARG A 209 27.04 -12.07 0.11
N HIS A 210 25.91 -11.37 0.20
CA HIS A 210 24.67 -11.98 0.64
C HIS A 210 23.97 -12.74 -0.50
N ALA A 211 23.26 -13.82 -0.15
CA ALA A 211 22.31 -14.45 -1.06
C ALA A 211 21.02 -13.61 -1.07
N VAL A 212 20.58 -13.17 -2.25
CA VAL A 212 19.41 -12.31 -2.39
C VAL A 212 18.22 -13.11 -2.93
N ILE A 213 17.12 -13.10 -2.19
CA ILE A 213 15.87 -13.81 -2.51
C ILE A 213 14.79 -12.76 -2.84
N LEU A 214 14.15 -12.90 -4.00
CA LEU A 214 13.10 -11.98 -4.45
C LEU A 214 11.72 -12.53 -4.14
N PHE A 215 10.88 -11.70 -3.53
CA PHE A 215 9.48 -11.96 -3.25
C PHE A 215 8.63 -10.96 -4.01
N GLY A 216 7.52 -11.36 -4.61
CA GLY A 216 6.63 -10.42 -5.30
C GLY A 216 5.76 -11.05 -6.38
N GLU A 217 4.99 -10.17 -7.02
CA GLU A 217 3.99 -10.51 -8.04
C GLU A 217 4.49 -10.24 -9.47
N ASP A 218 5.43 -9.32 -9.63
CA ASP A 218 5.99 -8.94 -10.93
C ASP A 218 7.08 -9.93 -11.38
N ARG A 219 6.64 -11.03 -12.01
CA ARG A 219 7.54 -12.09 -12.47
C ARG A 219 8.52 -11.61 -13.53
N ALA A 220 8.11 -10.70 -14.41
CA ALA A 220 8.97 -10.17 -15.46
C ALA A 220 10.14 -9.38 -14.85
N PHE A 221 9.85 -8.47 -13.93
CA PHE A 221 10.89 -7.70 -13.26
C PHE A 221 11.77 -8.57 -12.35
N MET A 222 11.20 -9.54 -11.63
CA MET A 222 12.01 -10.49 -10.86
C MET A 222 12.95 -11.32 -11.74
N SER A 223 12.48 -11.77 -12.92
CA SER A 223 13.33 -12.50 -13.88
C SER A 223 14.46 -11.61 -14.42
N HIS A 224 14.18 -10.33 -14.67
CA HIS A 224 15.19 -9.35 -15.06
C HIS A 224 16.28 -9.20 -13.99
N LEU A 225 15.90 -9.00 -12.72
CA LEU A 225 16.85 -8.92 -11.61
C LEU A 225 17.66 -10.22 -11.44
N ALA A 226 17.02 -11.36 -11.64
CA ALA A 226 17.68 -12.66 -11.55
C ALA A 226 18.78 -12.82 -12.61
N LYS A 227 18.44 -12.52 -13.87
CA LYS A 227 19.37 -12.61 -15.01
C LYS A 227 20.53 -11.63 -14.89
N ARG A 228 20.26 -10.39 -14.47
CA ARG A 228 21.25 -9.31 -14.49
C ARG A 228 22.14 -9.27 -13.24
N HIS A 229 21.60 -9.68 -12.08
CA HIS A 229 22.27 -9.45 -10.79
C HIS A 229 22.41 -10.71 -9.93
N ALA A 230 22.12 -11.90 -10.49
CA ALA A 230 22.20 -13.18 -9.80
C ALA A 230 21.39 -13.21 -8.48
N ALA A 231 20.27 -12.47 -8.45
CA ALA A 231 19.24 -12.63 -7.43
C ALA A 231 18.38 -13.86 -7.76
N ARG A 232 17.66 -14.40 -6.77
CA ARG A 232 16.85 -15.60 -6.97
C ARG A 232 15.38 -15.34 -6.63
N PRO A 233 14.47 -15.34 -7.61
CA PRO A 233 13.03 -15.41 -7.36
C PRO A 233 12.70 -16.58 -6.45
N ILE A 234 11.74 -16.40 -5.54
CA ILE A 234 11.35 -17.49 -4.64
C ILE A 234 10.84 -18.72 -5.40
N SER A 235 10.18 -18.52 -6.55
CA SER A 235 9.72 -19.59 -7.45
C SER A 235 10.83 -20.50 -7.96
N ASP A 236 12.08 -20.03 -7.99
CA ASP A 236 13.23 -20.80 -8.45
C ASP A 236 13.80 -21.68 -7.32
N THR A 237 13.33 -21.46 -6.08
CA THR A 237 13.77 -22.22 -4.89
C THR A 237 12.75 -23.27 -4.47
N VAL A 238 11.48 -23.02 -4.76
CA VAL A 238 10.38 -23.87 -4.31
C VAL A 238 9.25 -23.81 -5.31
N ASP A 239 8.67 -24.97 -5.60
CA ASP A 239 7.46 -25.00 -6.39
C ASP A 239 6.29 -24.42 -5.59
N LEU A 240 5.80 -23.29 -6.09
CA LEU A 240 4.63 -22.57 -5.62
C LEU A 240 3.39 -22.88 -6.48
N ALA A 241 3.54 -23.66 -7.57
CA ALA A 241 2.43 -24.15 -8.34
C ALA A 241 1.53 -25.01 -7.44
N GLY A 242 0.21 -24.85 -7.58
CA GLY A 242 -0.77 -25.55 -6.77
C GLY A 242 -1.06 -24.93 -5.39
N MET A 243 -0.29 -23.93 -4.93
CA MET A 243 -0.69 -23.15 -3.75
C MET A 243 -1.80 -22.15 -4.11
N SER A 244 -2.84 -22.09 -3.30
CA SER A 244 -3.80 -20.99 -3.29
C SER A 244 -3.12 -19.66 -2.92
N LYS A 245 -3.83 -18.53 -3.15
CA LYS A 245 -3.35 -17.19 -2.76
C LYS A 245 -3.05 -17.10 -1.25
N LEU A 246 -3.88 -17.73 -0.41
CA LEU A 246 -3.69 -17.75 1.04
C LEU A 246 -2.49 -18.62 1.45
N GLU A 247 -2.36 -19.83 0.91
CA GLU A 247 -1.22 -20.71 1.19
C GLU A 247 0.09 -20.03 0.80
N ARG A 248 0.13 -19.41 -0.38
CA ARG A 248 1.31 -18.68 -0.85
C ARG A 248 1.64 -17.49 0.05
N ALA A 249 0.65 -16.72 0.50
CA ALA A 249 0.87 -15.60 1.42
C ALA A 249 1.44 -16.07 2.77
N ILE A 250 0.87 -17.12 3.37
CA ILE A 250 1.40 -17.70 4.62
C ILE A 250 2.81 -18.26 4.42
N PHE A 251 3.05 -18.96 3.31
CA PHE A 251 4.37 -19.46 2.94
C PHE A 251 5.40 -18.33 2.88
N GLU A 252 5.12 -17.28 2.10
CA GLU A 252 6.06 -16.18 1.87
C GLU A 252 6.30 -15.35 3.15
N ILE A 253 5.25 -15.03 3.92
CA ILE A 253 5.39 -14.35 5.24
C ILE A 253 6.28 -15.19 6.17
N THR A 254 5.98 -16.49 6.28
CA THR A 254 6.75 -17.40 7.15
C THR A 254 8.20 -17.49 6.72
N LEU A 255 8.48 -17.58 5.42
CA LEU A 255 9.85 -17.63 4.92
C LEU A 255 10.60 -16.32 5.17
N MET A 256 9.92 -15.18 4.96
CA MET A 256 10.47 -13.86 5.25
C MET A 256 10.86 -13.71 6.73
N THR A 257 10.14 -14.33 7.67
CA THR A 257 10.51 -14.30 9.10
C THR A 257 11.90 -14.86 9.37
N ARG A 258 12.47 -15.69 8.49
CA ARG A 258 13.74 -16.41 8.72
C ARG A 258 14.95 -15.75 8.08
N LEU A 259 14.73 -14.67 7.32
CA LEU A 259 15.79 -13.94 6.65
C LEU A 259 16.64 -13.15 7.65
N HIS A 260 17.87 -12.85 7.27
CA HIS A 260 18.72 -11.94 8.04
C HIS A 260 18.22 -10.49 7.95
N ARG A 261 17.85 -10.08 6.75
CA ARG A 261 17.37 -8.73 6.42
C ARG A 261 16.31 -8.81 5.33
N LEU A 262 15.36 -7.89 5.35
CA LEU A 262 14.31 -7.75 4.35
C LEU A 262 14.21 -6.29 3.91
N HIS A 263 14.48 -6.03 2.64
CA HIS A 263 14.18 -4.74 2.00
C HIS A 263 12.75 -4.79 1.48
N ALA A 264 11.90 -3.87 1.92
CA ALA A 264 10.53 -3.76 1.46
C ALA A 264 10.04 -2.32 1.57
N GLY A 265 9.09 -1.94 0.73
CA GLY A 265 8.25 -0.77 0.99
C GLY A 265 7.41 -0.95 2.26
N GLN A 266 6.43 -0.07 2.48
CA GLN A 266 5.47 -0.12 3.60
C GLN A 266 4.43 -1.25 3.46
N SER A 267 4.87 -2.44 3.08
CA SER A 267 4.05 -3.63 2.92
C SER A 267 3.71 -4.25 4.27
N ALA A 268 2.43 -4.58 4.46
CA ALA A 268 1.98 -5.27 5.65
C ALA A 268 2.61 -6.67 5.78
N PHE A 269 2.87 -7.38 4.68
CA PHE A 269 3.52 -8.71 4.71
C PHE A 269 4.93 -8.63 5.32
N ALA A 270 5.72 -7.65 4.86
CA ALA A 270 7.06 -7.41 5.40
C ALA A 270 7.02 -6.97 6.87
N GLY A 271 6.05 -6.12 7.23
CA GLY A 271 5.80 -5.72 8.62
C GLY A 271 5.45 -6.90 9.52
N THR A 272 4.54 -7.78 9.08
CA THR A 272 4.18 -9.01 9.81
C THR A 272 5.40 -9.92 9.97
N ALA A 273 6.21 -10.08 8.91
CA ALA A 273 7.38 -10.93 8.98
C ALA A 273 8.42 -10.41 10.00
N ALA A 274 8.64 -9.09 10.05
CA ALA A 274 9.51 -8.44 11.02
C ALA A 274 8.97 -8.51 12.46
N LEU A 275 7.65 -8.54 12.63
CA LEU A 275 7.01 -8.78 13.94
C LEU A 275 7.17 -10.23 14.39
N ALA A 276 7.01 -11.19 13.48
CA ALA A 276 6.97 -12.61 13.78
C ALA A 276 8.36 -13.29 13.84
N GLY A 277 9.39 -12.68 13.23
CA GLY A 277 10.73 -13.26 13.06
C GLY A 277 11.87 -12.43 13.65
N PRO A 278 13.14 -12.88 13.55
CA PRO A 278 14.29 -12.06 13.90
C PRO A 278 14.73 -11.18 12.72
N VAL A 279 14.03 -11.23 11.58
CA VAL A 279 14.39 -10.52 10.35
C VAL A 279 14.40 -9.01 10.59
N GLN A 280 15.46 -8.37 10.12
CA GLN A 280 15.58 -6.92 10.19
C GLN A 280 14.92 -6.30 8.97
N LEU A 281 13.85 -5.54 9.18
CA LEU A 281 13.26 -4.73 8.11
C LEU A 281 14.18 -3.56 7.80
N ALA A 282 14.76 -3.56 6.60
CA ALA A 282 15.60 -2.49 6.10
C ALA A 282 14.75 -1.43 5.38
N PRO A 283 15.23 -0.18 5.33
CA PRO A 283 14.58 0.89 4.57
C PRO A 283 14.37 0.51 3.10
N SER A 284 13.24 0.90 2.53
CA SER A 284 12.89 0.62 1.14
C SER A 284 13.79 1.32 0.10
N ASN A 285 14.58 2.30 0.53
CA ASN A 285 15.57 3.01 -0.28
C ASN A 285 16.97 2.39 -0.20
N GLY A 286 17.16 1.28 0.53
CA GLY A 286 18.48 0.67 0.67
C GLY A 286 19.50 1.49 1.49
N GLY A 287 19.04 2.55 2.16
CA GLY A 287 19.91 3.52 2.81
C GLY A 287 20.38 4.67 1.91
N LEU A 288 19.85 4.77 0.68
CA LEU A 288 20.11 5.90 -0.21
C LEU A 288 19.39 7.17 0.29
N GLU A 289 20.10 8.29 0.27
CA GLU A 289 19.53 9.60 0.56
C GLU A 289 18.63 10.10 -0.59
N PRO A 290 17.71 11.06 -0.35
CA PRO A 290 16.81 11.58 -1.38
C PRO A 290 17.51 12.00 -2.67
N ASP A 291 18.65 12.69 -2.57
CA ASP A 291 19.44 13.17 -3.71
C ASP A 291 19.97 12.00 -4.55
N GLU A 292 20.44 10.95 -3.89
CA GLU A 292 20.96 9.74 -4.52
C GLU A 292 19.84 8.98 -5.24
N ILE A 293 18.64 8.91 -4.65
CA ILE A 293 17.47 8.27 -5.27
C ILE A 293 17.06 9.02 -6.55
N VAL A 294 16.97 10.34 -6.51
CA VAL A 294 16.60 11.16 -7.69
C VAL A 294 17.64 10.97 -8.79
N SER A 295 18.93 11.08 -8.46
CA SER A 295 20.03 10.89 -9.40
C SER A 295 20.06 9.48 -10.02
N LEU A 296 19.89 8.45 -9.18
CA LEU A 296 19.83 7.05 -9.60
C LEU A 296 18.68 6.83 -10.60
N ILE A 297 17.48 7.28 -10.27
CA ILE A 297 16.30 7.10 -11.13
C ILE A 297 16.50 7.82 -12.47
N ARG A 298 16.96 9.09 -12.45
CA ARG A 298 17.25 9.84 -13.68
C ARG A 298 18.23 9.11 -14.58
N THR A 299 19.36 8.70 -14.02
CA THR A 299 20.43 8.01 -14.76
C THR A 299 19.90 6.72 -15.36
N ARG A 300 19.12 5.95 -14.59
CA ARG A 300 18.55 4.68 -15.06
C ARG A 300 17.53 4.88 -16.18
N LEU A 301 16.62 5.85 -16.04
CA LEU A 301 15.61 6.16 -17.06
C LEU A 301 16.26 6.61 -18.37
N ALA A 302 17.32 7.43 -18.30
CA ALA A 302 18.08 7.85 -19.48
C ALA A 302 18.77 6.65 -20.17
N ALA A 303 19.38 5.77 -19.40
CA ALA A 303 20.01 4.56 -19.92
C ALA A 303 19.00 3.61 -20.58
N GLU A 304 17.80 3.46 -20.02
CA GLU A 304 16.73 2.64 -20.62
C GLU A 304 16.24 3.19 -21.95
N ALA A 305 16.01 4.51 -22.01
CA ALA A 305 15.61 5.17 -23.24
C ALA A 305 16.63 4.95 -24.37
N ALA A 306 17.93 4.94 -24.03
CA ALA A 306 19.01 4.66 -24.97
C ALA A 306 19.08 3.16 -25.36
N ALA A 307 18.94 2.26 -24.40
CA ALA A 307 19.12 0.82 -24.61
C ALA A 307 17.90 0.12 -25.24
N ARG A 308 16.72 0.75 -25.20
CA ARG A 308 15.43 0.14 -25.61
C ARG A 308 15.17 -1.21 -24.91
N GLU A 309 15.55 -1.32 -23.63
CA GLU A 309 15.33 -2.52 -22.83
C GLU A 309 13.82 -2.78 -22.66
N VAL A 310 13.32 -3.91 -23.17
CA VAL A 310 11.88 -4.28 -23.13
C VAL A 310 11.50 -4.95 -21.80
N ALA A 311 12.46 -5.21 -20.91
CA ALA A 311 12.23 -6.03 -19.71
C ALA A 311 11.48 -5.29 -18.59
N ILE A 312 11.50 -3.96 -18.58
CA ILE A 312 10.79 -3.13 -17.60
C ILE A 312 9.48 -2.64 -18.21
N SER A 313 8.37 -2.87 -17.51
CA SER A 313 7.07 -2.44 -18.00
C SER A 313 6.95 -0.92 -17.95
N GLY A 314 6.17 -0.32 -18.85
CA GLY A 314 5.91 1.12 -18.81
C GLY A 314 5.37 1.57 -17.45
N ARG A 315 4.51 0.78 -16.80
CA ARG A 315 3.97 1.13 -15.47
C ARG A 315 5.04 1.16 -14.38
N GLN A 316 6.08 0.32 -14.46
CA GLN A 316 7.25 0.42 -13.58
C GLN A 316 8.03 1.71 -13.86
N THR A 317 8.19 2.11 -15.12
CA THR A 317 8.80 3.38 -15.52
C THR A 317 8.01 4.58 -14.98
N ALA A 318 6.68 4.58 -15.14
CA ALA A 318 5.82 5.62 -14.60
C ALA A 318 5.91 5.69 -13.06
N PHE A 319 5.92 4.54 -12.39
CA PHE A 319 6.08 4.49 -10.94
C PHE A 319 7.45 5.03 -10.49
N ALA A 320 8.53 4.72 -11.19
CA ALA A 320 9.86 5.26 -10.89
C ALA A 320 9.89 6.80 -11.03
N CYS A 321 9.25 7.36 -12.07
CA CYS A 321 9.12 8.81 -12.23
C CYS A 321 8.39 9.45 -11.03
N ARG A 322 7.30 8.83 -10.55
CA ARG A 322 6.58 9.28 -9.34
C ARG A 322 7.45 9.24 -8.09
N VAL A 323 8.26 8.19 -7.94
CA VAL A 323 9.21 8.09 -6.82
C VAL A 323 10.25 9.21 -6.90
N ALA A 324 10.81 9.51 -8.07
CA ALA A 324 11.74 10.63 -8.25
C ALA A 324 11.09 11.97 -7.87
N LEU A 325 9.89 12.27 -8.36
CA LEU A 325 9.16 13.50 -8.02
C LEU A 325 8.90 13.64 -6.51
N ARG A 326 8.59 12.52 -5.83
CA ARG A 326 8.43 12.52 -4.38
C ARG A 326 9.74 12.86 -3.66
N PHE A 327 10.85 12.21 -4.03
CA PHE A 327 12.13 12.41 -3.35
C PHE A 327 12.80 13.74 -3.72
N ASP A 328 12.53 14.29 -4.89
CA ASP A 328 12.95 15.66 -5.28
C ASP A 328 12.49 16.72 -4.27
N ARG A 329 11.30 16.56 -3.68
CA ARG A 329 10.81 17.49 -2.64
C ARG A 329 11.58 17.40 -1.33
N LEU A 330 12.21 16.27 -1.08
CA LEU A 330 13.07 16.03 0.07
C LEU A 330 14.55 16.29 -0.25
N SER A 331 14.85 16.55 -1.53
CA SER A 331 16.19 16.78 -2.04
C SER A 331 16.68 18.19 -1.68
N THR A 332 17.94 18.30 -1.28
CA THR A 332 18.58 19.59 -0.99
C THR A 332 19.59 19.99 -2.05
N ALA A 333 20.34 19.04 -2.63
CA ALA A 333 21.37 19.34 -3.63
C ALA A 333 21.02 18.87 -5.05
N ALA A 334 20.17 17.85 -5.22
CA ALA A 334 19.80 17.28 -6.52
C ALA A 334 18.37 17.65 -6.94
N LYS A 335 17.94 18.88 -6.63
CA LYS A 335 16.63 19.37 -7.04
C LYS A 335 16.53 19.38 -8.56
N LEU A 336 15.46 18.80 -9.07
CA LEU A 336 15.10 18.87 -10.46
C LEU A 336 14.87 20.33 -10.85
N GLU A 337 15.29 20.70 -12.05
CA GLU A 337 14.83 21.96 -12.63
C GLU A 337 13.36 21.82 -13.06
N PRO A 338 12.58 22.90 -13.14
CA PRO A 338 11.17 22.82 -13.54
C PRO A 338 10.91 22.07 -14.86
N GLY A 339 11.75 22.31 -15.87
CA GLY A 339 11.69 21.59 -17.14
C GLY A 339 11.96 20.09 -17.01
N GLU A 340 12.85 19.69 -16.09
CA GLU A 340 13.13 18.28 -15.80
C GLU A 340 11.96 17.60 -15.07
N ARG A 341 11.31 18.31 -14.14
CA ARG A 341 10.08 17.82 -13.48
C ARG A 341 9.00 17.57 -14.51
N LEU A 342 8.73 18.54 -15.38
CA LEU A 342 7.74 18.40 -16.46
C LEU A 342 8.08 17.23 -17.39
N ALA A 343 9.35 17.09 -17.79
CA ALA A 343 9.79 15.98 -18.63
C ALA A 343 9.57 14.61 -17.96
N LEU A 344 9.80 14.48 -16.65
CA LEU A 344 9.53 13.26 -15.89
C LEU A 344 8.02 12.97 -15.77
N ILE A 345 7.21 14.00 -15.55
CA ILE A 345 5.74 13.85 -15.51
C ILE A 345 5.22 13.39 -16.87
N ASP A 346 5.68 14.02 -17.95
CA ASP A 346 5.29 13.66 -19.31
C ASP A 346 5.75 12.25 -19.68
N LEU A 347 6.95 11.83 -19.24
CA LEU A 347 7.40 10.45 -19.37
C LEU A 347 6.48 9.47 -18.63
N ALA A 348 6.11 9.79 -17.39
CA ALA A 348 5.19 8.96 -16.62
C ALA A 348 3.83 8.84 -17.33
N LEU A 349 3.29 9.95 -17.85
CA LEU A 349 2.03 9.98 -18.58
C LEU A 349 2.07 9.18 -19.89
N ARG A 350 3.20 9.17 -20.62
CA ARG A 350 3.36 8.31 -21.81
C ARG A 350 3.22 6.83 -21.47
N HIS A 351 3.59 6.43 -20.26
CA HIS A 351 3.55 5.04 -19.83
C HIS A 351 2.34 4.64 -18.97
N ASP A 352 1.62 5.63 -18.41
CA ASP A 352 0.40 5.41 -17.61
C ASP A 352 -0.61 6.55 -17.85
N ALA A 353 -1.04 6.69 -19.11
CA ALA A 353 -1.92 7.77 -19.58
C ALA A 353 -3.30 7.82 -18.88
N PHE A 354 -3.72 6.72 -18.25
CA PHE A 354 -4.98 6.60 -17.52
C PHE A 354 -4.82 6.89 -16.02
N ASN A 355 -3.70 7.48 -15.60
CA ASN A 355 -3.47 7.86 -14.22
C ASN A 355 -3.92 9.31 -13.99
N ALA A 356 -5.16 9.50 -13.50
CA ALA A 356 -5.71 10.84 -13.22
C ALA A 356 -4.79 11.68 -12.32
N ARG A 357 -4.06 11.03 -11.40
CA ARG A 357 -3.14 11.74 -10.51
C ARG A 357 -1.96 12.35 -11.26
N LEU A 358 -1.36 11.64 -12.22
CA LEU A 358 -0.26 12.19 -13.02
C LEU A 358 -0.72 13.42 -13.81
N HIS A 359 -1.95 13.41 -14.34
CA HIS A 359 -2.54 14.58 -15.00
C HIS A 359 -2.73 15.76 -14.04
N ILE A 360 -3.18 15.50 -12.82
CA ILE A 360 -3.34 16.54 -11.79
C ILE A 360 -1.97 17.12 -11.39
N VAL A 361 -0.95 16.27 -11.24
CA VAL A 361 0.42 16.70 -10.97
C VAL A 361 0.96 17.52 -12.15
N ARG A 362 0.70 17.10 -13.40
CA ARG A 362 1.08 17.86 -14.60
C ARG A 362 0.44 19.24 -14.64
N ALA A 363 -0.84 19.34 -14.28
CA ALA A 363 -1.54 20.62 -14.20
C ALA A 363 -0.97 21.53 -13.12
N ALA A 364 -0.62 20.97 -11.95
CA ALA A 364 0.01 21.71 -10.86
C ALA A 364 1.28 22.44 -11.33
N HIS A 365 2.15 21.69 -12.01
CA HIS A 365 3.39 22.24 -12.53
C HIS A 365 3.13 23.19 -13.72
N GLY A 366 2.15 22.90 -14.59
CA GLY A 366 1.79 23.81 -15.69
C GLY A 366 1.37 25.20 -15.20
N TYR A 367 0.52 25.29 -14.16
CA TYR A 367 0.16 26.59 -13.60
C TYR A 367 1.33 27.30 -12.90
N ALA A 368 2.20 26.55 -12.21
CA ALA A 368 3.38 27.13 -11.57
C ALA A 368 4.37 27.72 -12.59
N GLU A 369 4.50 27.10 -13.76
CA GLU A 369 5.41 27.50 -14.84
C GLU A 369 4.76 28.46 -15.86
N ALA A 370 3.61 29.06 -15.52
CA ALA A 370 2.87 29.97 -16.40
C ALA A 370 2.47 29.37 -17.77
N ASP A 371 2.20 28.06 -17.81
CA ASP A 371 1.61 27.33 -18.94
C ASP A 371 0.18 26.87 -18.61
N PRO A 372 -0.79 27.81 -18.55
CA PRO A 372 -2.17 27.51 -18.16
C PRO A 372 -2.91 26.67 -19.20
N GLU A 373 -2.52 26.70 -20.47
CA GLU A 373 -3.18 25.92 -21.52
C GLU A 373 -2.88 24.43 -21.40
N ALA A 374 -1.61 24.06 -21.21
CA ALA A 374 -1.27 22.66 -20.94
C ALA A 374 -1.84 22.19 -19.60
N ALA A 375 -1.92 23.09 -18.60
CA ALA A 375 -2.52 22.76 -17.32
C ALA A 375 -4.03 22.47 -17.43
N ASP A 376 -4.78 23.33 -18.15
CA ASP A 376 -6.20 23.12 -18.43
C ASP A 376 -6.43 21.80 -19.19
N ALA A 377 -5.58 21.49 -20.19
CA ALA A 377 -5.65 20.26 -20.96
C ALA A 377 -5.41 19.01 -20.08
N ALA A 378 -4.42 19.06 -19.19
CA ALA A 378 -4.14 17.97 -18.25
C ALA A 378 -5.30 17.76 -17.27
N LEU A 379 -5.87 18.83 -16.70
CA LEU A 379 -7.06 18.71 -15.83
C LEU A 379 -8.27 18.14 -16.56
N ALA A 380 -8.50 18.56 -17.82
CA ALA A 380 -9.55 17.99 -18.64
C ALA A 380 -9.35 16.48 -18.86
N GLN A 381 -8.11 16.04 -19.09
CA GLN A 381 -7.79 14.62 -19.23
C GLN A 381 -7.96 13.85 -17.91
N ALA A 382 -7.58 14.45 -16.76
CA ALA A 382 -7.86 13.86 -15.45
C ALA A 382 -9.36 13.60 -15.27
N ALA A 383 -10.21 14.57 -15.67
CA ALA A 383 -11.66 14.46 -15.60
C ALA A 383 -12.25 13.37 -16.52
N VAL A 384 -11.54 13.01 -17.60
CA VAL A 384 -11.92 11.92 -18.50
C VAL A 384 -11.58 10.55 -17.91
N VAL A 385 -10.42 10.43 -17.26
CA VAL A 385 -9.89 9.11 -16.84
C VAL A 385 -10.28 8.70 -15.42
N ALA A 386 -10.91 9.57 -14.62
CA ALA A 386 -11.40 9.22 -13.29
C ALA A 386 -12.81 9.79 -13.01
N PRO A 387 -13.67 9.03 -12.31
CA PRO A 387 -14.97 9.52 -11.86
C PRO A 387 -14.84 10.64 -10.82
N SER A 388 -15.87 11.48 -10.71
CA SER A 388 -15.87 12.70 -9.87
C SER A 388 -15.52 12.45 -8.39
N LYS A 389 -15.99 11.35 -7.80
CA LYS A 389 -15.70 10.99 -6.41
C LYS A 389 -14.21 10.71 -6.17
N GLU A 390 -13.54 10.07 -7.12
CA GLU A 390 -12.11 9.76 -7.03
C GLU A 390 -11.27 11.00 -7.26
N LEU A 391 -11.64 11.83 -8.25
CA LEU A 391 -10.97 13.11 -8.50
C LEU A 391 -10.90 13.98 -7.25
N ARG A 392 -11.98 14.09 -6.48
CA ARG A 392 -11.99 14.88 -5.25
C ARG A 392 -10.97 14.39 -4.22
N VAL A 393 -10.77 13.08 -4.10
CA VAL A 393 -9.75 12.51 -3.21
C VAL A 393 -8.36 12.83 -3.74
N ILE A 394 -8.14 12.64 -5.05
CA ILE A 394 -6.84 12.88 -5.69
C ILE A 394 -6.44 14.36 -5.60
N PHE A 395 -7.37 15.28 -5.86
CA PHE A 395 -7.13 16.73 -5.74
C PHE A 395 -6.81 17.13 -4.30
N ARG A 396 -7.57 16.61 -3.33
CA ARG A 396 -7.31 16.88 -1.91
C ARG A 396 -5.90 16.43 -1.51
N ASP A 397 -5.53 15.22 -1.88
CA ASP A 397 -4.20 14.67 -1.60
C ASP A 397 -3.10 15.49 -2.29
N ALA A 398 -3.34 15.95 -3.52
CA ALA A 398 -2.39 16.76 -4.26
C ALA A 398 -2.14 18.13 -3.60
N ILE A 399 -3.22 18.81 -3.17
CA ILE A 399 -3.14 20.11 -2.47
C ILE A 399 -2.51 19.97 -1.09
N GLN A 400 -2.79 18.89 -0.38
CA GLN A 400 -2.15 18.59 0.90
C GLN A 400 -0.67 18.19 0.74
N GLY A 401 -0.15 18.15 -0.48
CA GLY A 401 1.24 17.81 -0.76
C GLY A 401 1.57 16.37 -0.37
N GLN A 402 0.59 15.45 -0.44
CA GLN A 402 0.84 14.04 -0.20
C GLN A 402 1.55 13.43 -1.41
N GLY A 403 2.52 12.54 -1.15
CA GLY A 403 3.22 11.78 -2.19
C GLY A 403 4.06 12.64 -3.14
N ASP A 404 3.81 12.45 -4.44
CA ASP A 404 4.48 13.06 -5.61
C ASP A 404 3.87 14.39 -6.09
N ALA A 405 2.97 15.01 -5.31
CA ALA A 405 2.32 16.27 -5.70
C ALA A 405 3.03 17.53 -5.16
N ALA A 406 2.82 18.66 -5.84
CA ALA A 406 3.44 19.96 -5.55
C ALA A 406 2.95 20.66 -4.26
N GLY A 407 1.85 20.22 -3.63
CA GLY A 407 1.38 20.76 -2.36
C GLY A 407 0.78 22.18 -2.45
N PRO A 408 1.16 23.13 -1.58
CA PRO A 408 0.57 24.48 -1.53
C PRO A 408 0.60 25.24 -2.85
N ASP A 409 1.64 25.03 -3.66
CA ASP A 409 1.84 25.70 -4.95
C ASP A 409 0.73 25.36 -5.95
N LEU A 410 0.21 24.12 -5.90
CA LEU A 410 -0.93 23.72 -6.73
C LEU A 410 -2.17 24.55 -6.39
N ARG A 411 -2.45 24.76 -5.09
CA ARG A 411 -3.63 25.52 -4.69
C ARG A 411 -3.52 26.98 -5.12
N ALA A 412 -2.38 27.61 -4.87
CA ALA A 412 -2.13 28.99 -5.28
C ALA A 412 -2.23 29.15 -6.81
N GLY A 413 -1.66 28.22 -7.58
CA GLY A 413 -1.75 28.19 -9.03
C GLY A 413 -3.19 28.05 -9.53
N LEU A 414 -3.99 27.16 -8.91
CA LEU A 414 -5.41 27.00 -9.22
C LEU A 414 -6.21 28.28 -8.91
N GLU A 415 -5.99 28.91 -7.75
CA GLU A 415 -6.66 30.15 -7.37
C GLU A 415 -6.32 31.30 -8.31
N ALA A 416 -5.05 31.47 -8.67
CA ALA A 416 -4.61 32.46 -9.64
C ALA A 416 -5.20 32.20 -11.04
N ALA A 417 -5.17 30.96 -11.53
CA ALA A 417 -5.74 30.59 -12.82
C ALA A 417 -7.27 30.81 -12.85
N ALA A 418 -7.98 30.45 -11.78
CA ALA A 418 -9.42 30.69 -11.66
C ALA A 418 -9.75 32.19 -11.67
N ALA A 419 -8.98 33.02 -10.94
CA ALA A 419 -9.12 34.47 -10.96
C ALA A 419 -8.85 35.07 -12.35
N ALA A 420 -7.96 34.46 -13.13
CA ALA A 420 -7.71 34.80 -14.53
C ALA A 420 -8.76 34.25 -15.52
N GLY A 421 -9.87 33.71 -15.04
CA GLY A 421 -10.99 33.24 -15.87
C GLY A 421 -10.81 31.85 -16.46
N ARG A 422 -9.87 31.03 -15.95
CA ARG A 422 -9.68 29.64 -16.42
C ARG A 422 -10.77 28.72 -15.84
N PRO A 423 -11.68 28.18 -16.67
CA PRO A 423 -12.86 27.47 -16.20
C PRO A 423 -12.53 26.15 -15.50
N MET A 424 -11.44 25.49 -15.91
CA MET A 424 -11.06 24.20 -15.35
C MET A 424 -10.44 24.34 -13.95
N ALA A 425 -9.60 25.36 -13.74
CA ALA A 425 -9.12 25.71 -12.40
C ALA A 425 -10.28 26.05 -11.44
N ALA A 426 -11.25 26.85 -11.90
CA ALA A 426 -12.45 27.18 -11.13
C ALA A 426 -13.31 25.93 -10.81
N PHE A 427 -13.43 24.99 -11.75
CA PHE A 427 -14.12 23.72 -11.53
C PHE A 427 -13.44 22.89 -10.44
N VAL A 428 -12.11 22.75 -10.48
CA VAL A 428 -11.36 21.98 -9.47
C VAL A 428 -11.53 22.59 -8.08
N LEU A 429 -11.42 23.91 -7.95
CA LEU A 429 -11.66 24.60 -6.68
C LEU A 429 -13.09 24.36 -6.17
N ALA A 430 -14.09 24.36 -7.05
CA ALA A 430 -15.47 24.05 -6.67
C ALA A 430 -15.65 22.60 -6.18
N VAL A 431 -15.02 21.62 -6.83
CA VAL A 431 -15.04 20.20 -6.41
C VAL A 431 -14.42 20.01 -5.01
N LEU A 432 -13.50 20.90 -4.63
CA LEU A 432 -12.81 20.84 -3.33
C LEU A 432 -13.61 21.46 -2.18
N ASP A 433 -14.50 22.42 -2.45
CA ASP A 433 -15.16 23.27 -1.44
C ASP A 433 -16.26 22.55 -0.63
N THR A 434 -16.63 21.31 -0.99
CA THR A 434 -17.49 20.39 -0.22
C THR A 434 -18.94 20.83 0.11
N GLU A 435 -19.27 22.11 0.10
CA GLU A 435 -20.55 22.65 0.59
C GLU A 435 -21.62 22.80 -0.53
N LYS A 436 -21.25 22.65 -1.81
CA LYS A 436 -22.11 22.98 -2.98
C LYS A 436 -22.34 21.85 -3.99
N ASP A 437 -22.11 20.60 -3.60
CA ASP A 437 -21.69 19.56 -4.55
C ASP A 437 -22.79 18.61 -5.08
N ARG A 438 -24.03 19.06 -5.31
CA ARG A 438 -25.02 18.18 -6.01
C ARG A 438 -25.61 18.73 -7.31
N VAL A 439 -25.53 20.04 -7.58
CA VAL A 439 -26.33 20.62 -8.68
C VAL A 439 -25.49 21.41 -9.70
N LEU A 440 -24.33 21.98 -9.34
CA LEU A 440 -23.56 22.82 -10.28
C LEU A 440 -22.42 22.10 -11.03
N ALA A 441 -21.73 21.15 -10.39
CA ALA A 441 -20.53 20.54 -10.98
C ALA A 441 -20.85 19.55 -12.12
N ALA A 442 -21.96 18.80 -12.01
CA ALA A 442 -22.38 17.86 -13.06
C ALA A 442 -22.96 18.56 -14.30
N SER A 443 -23.70 19.67 -14.13
CA SER A 443 -24.33 20.35 -15.28
C SER A 443 -23.36 21.19 -16.10
N ARG A 444 -22.26 21.70 -15.51
CA ARG A 444 -21.22 22.46 -16.24
C ARG A 444 -20.13 21.58 -16.85
N ALA A 445 -19.80 20.44 -16.25
CA ALA A 445 -18.87 19.47 -16.87
C ALA A 445 -19.50 18.79 -18.12
N GLN A 446 -20.81 18.55 -18.12
CA GLN A 446 -21.53 18.10 -19.32
C GLN A 446 -21.50 19.13 -20.45
N VAL A 447 -21.61 20.43 -20.15
CA VAL A 447 -21.49 21.51 -21.14
C VAL A 447 -20.06 21.59 -21.70
N TYR A 448 -19.04 21.32 -20.87
CA TYR A 448 -17.65 21.31 -21.32
C TYR A 448 -17.30 20.07 -22.16
N LEU A 449 -17.83 18.90 -21.82
CA LEU A 449 -17.65 17.66 -22.60
C LEU A 449 -18.47 17.65 -23.90
N ALA A 450 -19.62 18.31 -23.93
CA ALA A 450 -20.47 18.44 -25.13
C ALA A 450 -19.90 19.39 -26.20
N GLY A 451 -18.87 20.17 -25.87
CA GLY A 451 -18.20 21.10 -26.80
C GLY A 451 -17.02 20.53 -27.60
N ARG A 452 -16.78 19.21 -27.60
CA ARG A 452 -15.60 18.63 -28.28
C ARG A 452 -15.73 18.64 -29.81
N PRO A 453 -14.68 19.08 -30.56
CA PRO A 453 -14.54 18.80 -31.99
C PRO A 453 -14.24 17.31 -32.23
N ALA A 454 -14.75 16.76 -33.33
CA ALA A 454 -14.78 15.33 -33.71
C ALA A 454 -13.43 14.55 -33.74
N HIS A 455 -12.28 15.17 -33.51
CA HIS A 455 -10.96 14.53 -33.62
C HIS A 455 -10.65 13.47 -32.54
N LEU A 456 -11.49 13.30 -31.53
CA LEU A 456 -11.34 12.26 -30.49
C LEU A 456 -12.06 10.94 -30.84
N ALA A 457 -12.75 10.86 -31.97
CA ALA A 457 -13.28 9.60 -32.51
C ALA A 457 -12.20 8.66 -33.07
N CYS A 458 -10.93 9.11 -33.16
CA CYS A 458 -9.84 8.34 -33.76
C CYS A 458 -8.95 7.59 -32.75
N LEU A 459 -9.32 7.56 -31.46
CA LEU A 459 -8.56 6.88 -30.42
C LEU A 459 -9.34 5.72 -29.80
N ASP A 460 -9.95 4.82 -30.60
CA ASP A 460 -10.07 3.38 -30.29
C ASP A 460 -10.73 2.55 -31.43
N PRO A 461 -10.00 1.67 -32.15
CA PRO A 461 -10.62 0.55 -32.87
C PRO A 461 -10.39 -0.82 -32.21
N HIS A 462 -9.77 -0.91 -31.01
CA HIS A 462 -9.34 -2.18 -30.44
C HIS A 462 -10.13 -2.69 -29.23
N VAL A 463 -11.21 -2.02 -28.81
CA VAL A 463 -12.13 -2.55 -27.78
C VAL A 463 -13.26 -3.44 -28.36
N GLY A 464 -13.34 -3.60 -29.69
CA GLY A 464 -14.39 -4.38 -30.35
C GLY A 464 -14.20 -5.91 -30.44
N ALA A 465 -13.09 -6.48 -29.95
CA ALA A 465 -12.73 -7.89 -30.25
C ALA A 465 -12.78 -8.86 -29.06
N LEU A 466 -13.55 -8.58 -28.00
CA LEU A 466 -13.74 -9.52 -26.87
C LEU A 466 -15.22 -9.88 -26.58
N ALA A 467 -16.11 -9.73 -27.56
CA ALA A 467 -17.48 -10.25 -27.48
C ALA A 467 -17.80 -11.06 -28.75
N GLY A 468 -17.32 -12.31 -28.79
CA GLY A 468 -17.51 -13.16 -29.96
C GLY A 468 -17.03 -14.60 -29.79
N THR A 469 -17.37 -15.26 -28.68
CA THR A 469 -17.33 -16.73 -28.63
C THR A 469 -18.76 -17.25 -28.67
N GLY A 470 -19.21 -17.59 -29.88
CA GLY A 470 -20.43 -18.34 -30.09
C GLY A 470 -20.31 -19.75 -29.51
N GLN A 471 -21.27 -20.11 -28.65
CA GLN A 471 -21.67 -21.50 -28.48
C GLN A 471 -22.73 -21.79 -29.56
N ALA A 472 -22.41 -22.71 -30.47
CA ALA A 472 -23.41 -23.37 -31.28
C ALA A 472 -24.19 -24.38 -30.41
N PRO A 473 -25.51 -24.53 -30.58
CA PRO A 473 -26.24 -25.61 -29.93
C PRO A 473 -25.97 -26.94 -30.64
N VAL A 474 -25.91 -27.98 -29.82
CA VAL A 474 -25.87 -29.38 -30.22
C VAL A 474 -27.24 -29.78 -30.77
N GLU A 475 -27.24 -30.29 -32.00
CA GLU A 475 -27.98 -31.49 -32.40
C GLU A 475 -27.01 -32.42 -33.15
#